data_AF-A0A2S8PJH0-F1
#
_entry.id   AF-A0A2S8PJH0-F1
#
_cell.length_a   1.000
_cell.length_b   1.000
_cell.length_c   1.000
_cell.angle_alpha   90.00
_cell.angle_beta   90.00
_cell.angle_gamma   90.00
#
_symmetry.space_group_name_H-M   'P 1'
#
loop_
_entity.id
_entity.type
_entity.pdbx_description
1 polymer ?
#
loop_
_entity_poly.entity_id
_entity_poly.type
_entity_poly.pdbx_seq_one_letter_code
_entity_poly.pdbx_strand_id
1 'polypeptide(L)'
;MGNNNIHGCPAPQNITLVQRLQALVGRTVTVFQPGFPRLTKTTGKLSNVTKSSFTVGKTVVAIQTSFYIVTNERVVRTKPFDLTATAEDIGELNGILIRVGRGFVEFVQTPGRRVPTIFPLNIFTEVTCESEEE
;
A
#
# COMPACT_ATOMS: atom_id res chain seq x y z
N MET A 1 16.09 12.93 -1.04
CA MET A 1 15.10 12.74 0.04
C MET A 1 15.03 11.26 0.33
N GLY A 2 15.46 10.88 1.53
CA GLY A 2 16.10 9.60 1.83
C GLY A 2 15.17 8.39 1.83
N ASN A 3 15.78 7.24 1.51
CA ASN A 3 15.26 5.87 1.62
C ASN A 3 15.06 5.43 3.10
N ASN A 4 14.75 6.34 4.03
CA ASN A 4 14.84 6.06 5.47
C ASN A 4 13.58 5.44 6.07
N ASN A 5 12.60 5.07 5.25
CA ASN A 5 11.28 4.64 5.70
C ASN A 5 11.01 3.18 5.35
N ILE A 6 12.05 2.44 4.95
CA ILE A 6 11.98 1.01 4.63
C ILE A 6 13.23 0.29 5.15
N HIS A 7 13.04 -0.71 6.00
CA HIS A 7 14.10 -1.43 6.69
C HIS A 7 13.96 -2.95 6.47
N GLY A 8 15.08 -3.65 6.27
CA GLY A 8 15.11 -5.12 6.09
C GLY A 8 14.44 -5.66 4.82
N CYS A 9 13.71 -4.83 4.07
CA CYS A 9 13.00 -5.27 2.87
C CYS A 9 13.93 -5.51 1.67
N PRO A 10 13.58 -6.45 0.78
CA PRO A 10 14.34 -6.69 -0.45
C PRO A 10 14.34 -5.47 -1.36
N ALA A 11 15.35 -5.39 -2.23
CA ALA A 11 15.51 -4.28 -3.16
C ALA A 11 14.24 -4.03 -4.02
N PRO A 12 13.87 -2.75 -4.24
CA PRO A 12 12.66 -2.40 -4.97
C PRO A 12 12.74 -2.79 -6.45
N GLN A 13 11.64 -3.33 -6.96
CA GLN A 13 11.45 -3.56 -8.39
C GLN A 13 11.37 -2.22 -9.14
N ASN A 14 11.70 -2.22 -10.44
CA ASN A 14 11.63 -1.03 -11.29
C ASN A 14 10.19 -0.69 -11.72
N ILE A 15 9.29 -0.52 -10.74
CA ILE A 15 7.90 -0.11 -10.91
C ILE A 15 7.57 0.93 -9.85
N THR A 16 6.99 2.05 -10.26
CA THR A 16 6.55 3.12 -9.36
C THR A 16 5.13 2.87 -8.85
N LEU A 17 4.77 3.52 -7.73
CA LEU A 17 3.39 3.51 -7.24
C LEU A 17 2.39 3.95 -8.33
N VAL A 18 2.69 5.04 -9.04
CA VAL A 18 1.84 5.55 -10.13
C VAL A 18 1.63 4.50 -11.22
N GLN A 19 2.70 3.83 -11.67
CA GLN A 19 2.58 2.74 -12.66
C GLN A 19 1.77 1.56 -12.13
N ARG A 20 1.95 1.19 -10.85
CA ARG A 20 1.18 0.14 -10.19
C ARG A 20 -0.31 0.47 -10.14
N LEU A 21 -0.65 1.73 -9.84
CA LEU A 21 -2.03 2.23 -9.82
C LEU A 21 -2.62 2.34 -11.23
N GLN A 22 -1.82 2.74 -12.23
CA GLN A 22 -2.27 2.80 -13.61
C GLN A 22 -2.80 1.45 -14.11
N ALA A 23 -2.14 0.35 -13.73
CA ALA A 23 -2.56 -1.01 -14.05
C ALA A 23 -3.88 -1.44 -13.38
N LEU A 24 -4.37 -0.68 -12.39
CA LEU A 24 -5.63 -0.92 -11.69
C LEU A 24 -6.76 0.00 -12.15
N VAL A 25 -6.52 0.92 -13.09
CA VAL A 25 -7.56 1.84 -13.58
C VAL A 25 -8.77 1.05 -14.10
N GLY A 26 -9.96 1.49 -13.69
CA GLY A 26 -11.23 0.82 -13.98
C GLY A 26 -11.63 -0.30 -13.00
N ARG A 27 -10.68 -0.81 -12.20
CA ARG A 27 -10.94 -1.84 -11.19
C ARG A 27 -11.49 -1.22 -9.90
N THR A 28 -12.33 -1.98 -9.21
CA THR A 28 -12.83 -1.60 -7.88
C THR A 28 -11.76 -1.87 -6.83
N VAL A 29 -11.41 -0.84 -6.07
CA VAL A 29 -10.47 -0.88 -4.95
C VAL A 29 -11.10 -0.23 -3.72
N THR A 30 -10.52 -0.48 -2.55
CA THR A 30 -10.88 0.22 -1.31
C THR A 30 -9.68 0.99 -0.79
N VAL A 31 -9.83 2.30 -0.66
CA VAL A 31 -8.88 3.20 -0.01
C VAL A 31 -9.26 3.36 1.46
N PHE A 32 -8.23 3.38 2.30
CA PHE A 32 -8.31 3.77 3.70
C PHE A 32 -7.44 4.99 3.93
N GLN A 33 -7.99 6.00 4.58
CA GLN A 33 -7.33 7.26 4.93
C GLN A 33 -7.56 7.59 6.41
N PRO A 34 -6.75 8.46 7.02
CA PRO A 34 -7.02 9.04 8.32
C PRO A 34 -8.47 9.53 8.44
N GLY A 35 -9.04 9.34 9.62
CA GLY A 35 -10.41 9.74 9.94
C GLY A 35 -10.69 9.57 11.43
N PHE A 36 -11.58 10.42 11.96
CA PHE A 36 -12.00 10.37 13.35
C PHE A 36 -13.51 10.03 13.44
N PRO A 37 -13.94 9.11 14.31
CA PRO A 37 -13.15 8.32 15.29
C PRO A 37 -12.49 7.06 14.68
N ARG A 38 -12.68 6.80 13.39
CA ARG A 38 -12.15 5.63 12.68
C ARG A 38 -11.71 6.04 11.27
N LEU A 39 -10.85 5.22 10.67
CA LEU A 39 -10.38 5.41 9.30
C LEU A 39 -11.53 5.65 8.32
N THR A 40 -11.33 6.61 7.43
CA THR A 40 -12.23 6.85 6.31
C THR A 40 -12.04 5.75 5.29
N LYS A 41 -13.10 4.99 5.00
CA LYS A 41 -13.10 3.89 4.03
C LYS A 41 -13.86 4.31 2.77
N THR A 42 -13.19 4.35 1.63
CA THR A 42 -13.81 4.64 0.32
C THR A 42 -13.62 3.46 -0.63
N THR A 43 -14.72 2.87 -1.09
CA THR A 43 -14.70 1.81 -2.12
C THR A 43 -15.25 2.35 -3.43
N GLY A 44 -14.55 2.09 -4.54
CA GLY A 44 -14.98 2.56 -5.85
C GLY A 44 -14.01 2.16 -6.97
N LYS A 45 -14.37 2.53 -8.20
CA LYS A 45 -13.47 2.35 -9.35
C LYS A 45 -12.29 3.32 -9.25
N LEU A 46 -11.09 2.81 -9.48
CA LEU A 46 -9.89 3.64 -9.59
C LEU A 46 -9.85 4.36 -10.95
N SER A 47 -9.59 5.65 -10.95
CA SER A 47 -9.46 6.48 -12.16
C SER A 47 -8.52 7.65 -11.94
N ASN A 48 -8.23 8.40 -13.02
CA ASN A 48 -7.49 9.67 -12.98
C ASN A 48 -6.17 9.62 -12.17
N VAL A 49 -5.39 8.56 -12.39
CA VAL A 49 -4.08 8.39 -11.74
C VAL A 49 -3.09 9.38 -12.35
N THR A 50 -2.49 10.21 -11.51
CA THR A 50 -1.47 11.20 -11.86
C THR A 50 -0.24 11.04 -10.95
N LYS A 51 0.75 11.92 -11.10
CA LYS A 51 1.94 11.94 -10.23
C LYS A 51 1.63 12.40 -8.80
N SER A 52 0.54 13.14 -8.59
CA SER A 52 0.20 13.75 -7.30
C SER A 52 -1.06 13.19 -6.66
N SER A 53 -1.94 12.58 -7.43
CA SER A 53 -3.24 12.12 -6.95
C SER A 53 -3.84 11.01 -7.80
N PHE A 54 -4.88 10.38 -7.28
CA PHE A 54 -5.75 9.45 -8.00
C PHE A 54 -7.20 9.58 -7.49
N THR A 55 -8.16 8.98 -8.18
CA THR A 55 -9.58 9.02 -7.78
C THR A 55 -10.10 7.61 -7.51
N VAL A 56 -10.87 7.44 -6.43
CA VAL A 56 -11.61 6.21 -6.12
C VAL A 56 -13.09 6.55 -5.98
N GLY A 57 -13.90 6.12 -6.93
CA GLY A 57 -15.31 6.52 -7.01
C GLY A 57 -15.44 8.02 -7.26
N LYS A 58 -15.81 8.78 -6.23
CA LYS A 58 -15.91 10.25 -6.27
C LYS A 58 -14.82 10.96 -5.43
N THR A 59 -14.00 10.20 -4.72
CA THR A 59 -13.02 10.74 -3.77
C THR A 59 -11.66 10.88 -4.46
N VAL A 60 -11.07 12.08 -4.40
CA VAL A 60 -9.70 12.33 -4.84
C VAL A 60 -8.76 12.10 -3.67
N VAL A 61 -7.70 11.33 -3.89
CA VAL A 61 -6.69 10.97 -2.89
C VAL A 61 -5.35 11.51 -3.34
N ALA A 62 -4.68 12.27 -2.48
CA ALA A 62 -3.33 12.76 -2.73
C ALA A 62 -2.29 11.65 -2.43
N ILE A 63 -1.22 11.59 -3.22
CA ILE A 63 -0.16 10.59 -3.03
C ILE A 63 0.70 10.91 -1.79
N GLN A 64 0.88 12.19 -1.48
CA GLN A 64 1.67 12.67 -0.34
C GLN A 64 0.80 12.82 0.92
N THR A 65 0.07 11.76 1.28
CA THR A 65 -0.70 11.66 2.53
C THR A 65 -0.65 10.21 3.04
N SER A 66 -1.02 9.97 4.30
CA SER A 66 -1.25 8.61 4.81
C SER A 66 -2.47 7.97 4.12
N PHE A 67 -2.27 6.82 3.48
CA PHE A 67 -3.36 5.97 2.99
C PHE A 67 -2.85 4.55 2.74
N TYR A 68 -3.77 3.60 2.55
CA TYR A 68 -3.47 2.33 1.90
C TYR A 68 -4.63 1.87 1.03
N ILE A 69 -4.35 0.98 0.08
CA ILE A 69 -5.33 0.49 -0.89
C ILE A 69 -5.43 -1.02 -0.79
N VAL A 70 -6.61 -1.53 -0.49
CA VAL A 70 -6.94 -2.96 -0.59
C VAL A 70 -7.58 -3.23 -1.95
N THR A 71 -7.02 -4.16 -2.70
CA THR A 71 -7.58 -4.61 -3.99
C THR A 71 -8.47 -5.84 -3.79
N ASN A 72 -9.26 -6.21 -4.80
CA ASN A 72 -10.17 -7.35 -4.71
C ASN A 72 -9.61 -8.65 -5.31
N GLU A 73 -8.45 -8.59 -5.96
CA GLU A 73 -7.87 -9.76 -6.63
C GLU A 73 -7.10 -10.62 -5.65
N ARG A 74 -7.22 -11.94 -5.74
CA ARG A 74 -6.49 -12.83 -4.83
C ARG A 74 -5.01 -12.89 -5.20
N VAL A 75 -4.16 -12.91 -4.18
CA VAL A 75 -2.73 -13.12 -4.34
C VAL A 75 -2.45 -14.61 -4.50
N VAL A 76 -1.67 -14.95 -5.53
CA VAL A 76 -1.20 -16.33 -5.78
C VAL A 76 0.15 -16.59 -5.10
N ARG A 77 1.05 -15.60 -5.08
CA ARG A 77 2.43 -15.74 -4.57
C ARG A 77 2.81 -14.59 -3.65
N THR A 78 3.48 -14.92 -2.57
CA THR A 78 4.10 -14.02 -1.59
C THR A 78 5.61 -14.30 -1.52
N LYS A 79 6.34 -13.42 -0.86
CA LYS A 79 7.74 -13.60 -0.47
C LYS A 79 7.80 -14.04 1.00
N PRO A 80 8.86 -14.75 1.43
CA PRO A 80 9.02 -15.20 2.82
C PRO A 80 9.55 -14.07 3.70
N PHE A 81 8.80 -12.98 3.76
CA PHE A 81 9.11 -11.84 4.61
C PHE A 81 7.83 -11.40 5.32
N ASP A 82 7.88 -11.42 6.64
CA ASP A 82 6.93 -10.70 7.45
C ASP A 82 7.17 -9.20 7.29
N LEU A 83 6.09 -8.44 7.30
CA LEU A 83 6.08 -7.02 7.03
C LEU A 83 5.19 -6.30 8.03
N THR A 84 5.76 -5.29 8.66
CA THR A 84 5.06 -4.33 9.50
C THR A 84 5.10 -2.97 8.81
N ALA A 85 3.93 -2.41 8.53
CA ALA A 85 3.75 -1.11 7.90
C ALA A 85 2.99 -0.17 8.83
N THR A 86 3.62 0.95 9.18
CA THR A 86 3.08 1.95 10.10
C THR A 86 2.83 3.24 9.35
N ALA A 87 1.66 3.85 9.56
CA ALA A 87 1.31 5.14 8.99
C ALA A 87 0.72 6.09 10.05
N GLU A 88 1.12 7.36 9.99
CA GLU A 88 0.56 8.42 10.83
C GLU A 88 -0.97 8.49 10.67
N ASP A 89 -1.68 8.59 11.79
CA ASP A 89 -3.15 8.60 11.91
C ASP A 89 -3.89 7.37 11.34
N ILE A 90 -3.15 6.32 10.95
CA ILE A 90 -3.71 5.02 10.54
C ILE A 90 -3.37 3.94 11.56
N GLY A 91 -2.14 3.95 12.06
CA GLY A 91 -1.60 2.90 12.92
C GLY A 91 -0.80 1.85 12.15
N GLU A 92 -0.65 0.68 12.75
CA GLU A 92 0.17 -0.42 12.27
C GLU A 92 -0.65 -1.46 11.50
N LEU A 93 -0.08 -1.98 10.42
CA LEU A 93 -0.60 -3.06 9.60
C LEU A 93 0.46 -4.15 9.48
N ASN A 94 0.10 -5.37 9.84
CA ASN A 94 0.98 -6.54 9.72
C ASN A 94 0.57 -7.39 8.53
N GLY A 95 1.54 -8.07 7.91
CA GLY A 95 1.28 -8.89 6.75
C GLY A 95 2.49 -9.59 6.17
N ILE A 96 2.27 -10.32 5.07
CA ILE A 96 3.31 -11.05 4.35
C ILE A 96 3.60 -10.33 3.03
N LEU A 97 4.87 -10.01 2.78
CA LEU A 97 5.31 -9.25 1.63
C LEU A 97 4.93 -9.94 0.31
N ILE A 98 4.45 -9.16 -0.67
CA ILE A 98 4.28 -9.61 -2.06
C ILE A 98 5.41 -9.03 -2.91
N ARG A 99 5.64 -7.72 -2.81
CA ARG A 99 6.71 -7.01 -3.53
C ARG A 99 7.00 -5.65 -2.92
N VAL A 100 8.20 -5.17 -3.22
CA VAL A 100 8.62 -3.79 -2.98
C VAL A 100 8.76 -3.11 -4.33
N GLY A 101 8.17 -1.93 -4.48
CA GLY A 101 8.35 -1.06 -5.65
C GLY A 101 8.97 0.28 -5.26
N ARG A 102 9.13 1.16 -6.25
CA ARG A 102 9.61 2.53 -6.03
C ARG A 102 8.49 3.37 -5.43
N GLY A 103 8.58 3.64 -4.13
CA GLY A 103 7.62 4.46 -3.39
C GLY A 103 6.39 3.70 -2.90
N PHE A 104 6.41 2.36 -2.85
CA PHE A 104 5.36 1.56 -2.25
C PHE A 104 5.83 0.14 -1.89
N VAL A 105 5.12 -0.50 -0.97
CA VAL A 105 5.13 -1.94 -0.75
C VAL A 105 3.75 -2.53 -1.03
N GLU A 106 3.72 -3.80 -1.42
CA GLU A 106 2.49 -4.55 -1.60
C GLU A 106 2.60 -5.83 -0.77
N PHE A 107 1.59 -6.12 0.05
CA PHE A 107 1.59 -7.24 0.99
C PHE A 107 0.17 -7.78 1.21
N VAL A 108 0.06 -8.97 1.81
CA VAL A 108 -1.22 -9.52 2.28
C VAL A 108 -1.33 -9.25 3.77
N GLN A 109 -2.39 -8.59 4.22
CA GLN A 109 -2.61 -8.35 5.65
C GLN A 109 -2.89 -9.64 6.44
N THR A 110 -2.30 -9.74 7.63
CA THR A 110 -2.51 -10.83 8.60
C THR A 110 -3.01 -10.28 9.94
N PRO A 111 -4.07 -10.87 10.55
CA PRO A 111 -5.01 -11.81 9.94
C PRO A 111 -5.87 -11.11 8.87
N GLY A 112 -6.28 -11.82 7.83
CA GLY A 112 -7.07 -11.18 6.78
C GLY A 112 -7.37 -12.03 5.55
N ARG A 113 -8.00 -11.40 4.57
CA ARG A 113 -8.20 -12.00 3.24
C ARG A 113 -6.89 -11.96 2.47
N ARG A 114 -6.63 -12.99 1.68
CA ARG A 114 -5.47 -13.11 0.81
C ARG A 114 -5.57 -12.23 -0.45
N VAL A 115 -5.73 -10.93 -0.25
CA VAL A 115 -5.79 -9.89 -1.28
C VAL A 115 -4.67 -8.86 -1.05
N PRO A 116 -4.11 -8.25 -2.10
CA PRO A 116 -3.06 -7.25 -1.95
C PRO A 116 -3.55 -5.98 -1.27
N THR A 117 -2.75 -5.53 -0.32
CA THR A 117 -2.69 -4.18 0.20
C THR A 117 -1.51 -3.46 -0.43
N ILE A 118 -1.77 -2.35 -1.14
CA ILE A 118 -0.76 -1.43 -1.65
C ILE A 118 -0.61 -0.31 -0.64
N PHE A 119 0.61 -0.13 -0.14
CA PHE A 119 0.94 0.83 0.90
C PHE A 119 2.05 1.77 0.40
N PRO A 120 1.80 3.09 0.33
CA PRO A 120 2.78 4.06 -0.16
C PRO A 120 3.96 4.16 0.80
N LEU A 121 5.15 4.44 0.27
CA LEU A 121 6.33 4.81 1.03
C LEU A 121 6.53 6.32 0.85
N ASN A 122 6.16 7.09 1.87
CA ASN A 122 6.30 8.55 1.91
C ASN A 122 6.68 9.02 3.33
N ILE A 123 6.73 10.33 3.55
CA ILE A 123 7.19 10.94 4.81
C ILE A 123 6.33 10.60 6.04
N PHE A 124 5.12 10.07 5.85
CA PHE A 124 4.16 9.73 6.91
C PHE A 124 4.13 8.23 7.24
N THR A 125 5.00 7.44 6.62
CA THR A 125 4.96 5.98 6.67
C THR A 125 6.32 5.40 6.99
N GLU A 126 6.33 4.25 7.66
CA GLU A 126 7.50 3.43 7.94
C GLU A 126 7.18 1.96 7.67
N VAL A 127 8.14 1.23 7.10
CA VAL A 127 7.98 -0.20 6.80
C VAL A 127 9.21 -0.97 7.24
N THR A 128 8.98 -2.08 7.94
CA THR A 128 10.02 -3.04 8.32
C THR A 128 9.67 -4.41 7.74
N CYS A 129 10.67 -5.10 7.19
CA CYS A 129 10.55 -6.48 6.78
C CYS A 129 11.53 -7.36 7.56
N GLU A 130 11.06 -8.53 7.95
CA GLU A 130 11.84 -9.58 8.61
C GLU A 130 11.77 -10.84 7.77
N SER A 131 12.92 -11.44 7.43
CA SER A 131 12.94 -12.68 6.67
C SER A 131 12.47 -13.84 7.55
N GLU A 132 11.64 -14.71 7.00
CA GLU A 132 11.25 -15.96 7.68
C GLU A 132 12.38 -17.01 7.71
N GLU A 133 13.53 -16.71 7.10
CA GLU A 133 14.74 -17.56 7.14
C GLU A 133 15.56 -17.23 8.40
N GLU A 134 15.44 -18.07 9.44
CA GLU A 134 16.47 -18.28 10.48
C GLU A 134 17.61 -19.16 9.97
#